data_AF-A0A3C1BEX6-F1
#
_entry.id   AF-A0A3C1BEX6-F1
#
_cell.length_a   1.000
_cell.length_b   1.000
_cell.length_c   1.000
_cell.angle_alpha   90.00
_cell.angle_beta   90.00
_cell.angle_gamma   90.00
#
_symmetry.space_group_name_H-M   'P 1'
#
loop_
_entity.id
_entity.type
_entity.pdbx_description
1 polymer ?
#
loop_
_entity_poly.entity_id
_entity_poly.type
_entity_poly.pdbx_seq_one_letter_code
_entity_poly.pdbx_strand_id
1 'polypeptide(L)'
;MLLANTSALPEYSDINPGRQQFYAIDKGSFYDLLENDKLRDLNEQEGRFGLEVWKYNPLKLVGELPNDMPVVDPLSLYLSLQENTDERIDMALDQIVNKQIW
;
A
#
# COMPACT_ATOMS: atom_id res chain seq x y z
N MET A 1 -4.75 -8.23 -6.03
CA MET A 1 -4.61 -7.35 -4.85
C MET A 1 -3.33 -6.57 -5.04
N LEU A 2 -3.33 -5.29 -4.67
CA LEU A 2 -2.15 -4.44 -4.80
C LEU A 2 -1.39 -4.39 -3.47
N LEU A 3 -0.07 -4.36 -3.49
CA LEU A 3 0.75 -4.11 -2.30
C LEU A 3 0.68 -2.63 -1.95
N ALA A 4 0.60 -2.33 -0.65
CA ALA A 4 0.53 -0.98 -0.10
C ALA A 4 1.55 -0.81 1.04
N ASN A 5 1.66 0.42 1.56
CA ASN A 5 2.43 0.72 2.76
C ASN A 5 3.89 0.18 2.69
N THR A 6 4.43 -0.33 3.81
CA THR A 6 5.73 -1.00 3.91
C THR A 6 5.95 -2.18 2.98
N SER A 7 4.89 -2.73 2.34
CA SER A 7 5.04 -3.76 1.31
C SER A 7 5.24 -3.20 -0.09
N ALA A 8 4.84 -1.95 -0.34
CA ALA A 8 5.06 -1.26 -1.60
C ALA A 8 6.34 -0.42 -1.60
N LEU A 9 6.79 0.05 -0.43
CA LEU A 9 8.02 0.85 -0.31
C LEU A 9 9.28 0.18 -0.92
N PRO A 10 9.53 -1.14 -0.76
CA PRO A 10 10.71 -1.79 -1.33
C PRO A 10 10.79 -1.74 -2.87
N GLU A 11 9.66 -1.55 -3.55
CA GLU A 11 9.64 -1.45 -5.01
C GLU A 11 10.13 -0.09 -5.51
N TYR A 12 9.97 0.95 -4.69
CA TYR A 12 10.34 2.31 -5.06
C TYR A 12 11.58 2.82 -4.32
N SER A 13 11.98 2.17 -3.23
CA SER A 13 13.09 2.55 -2.36
C SER A 13 13.94 1.33 -1.97
N ASP A 14 15.12 1.56 -1.42
CA ASP A 14 16.02 0.49 -0.95
C ASP A 14 15.66 -0.02 0.46
N ILE A 15 14.43 0.23 0.94
CA ILE A 15 13.99 -0.27 2.25
C ILE A 15 13.72 -1.76 2.19
N ASN A 16 14.11 -2.48 3.24
CA ASN A 16 13.77 -3.90 3.34
C ASN A 16 12.26 -4.08 3.57
N PRO A 17 11.64 -5.10 2.95
CA PRO A 17 10.24 -5.42 3.18
C PRO A 17 9.99 -5.75 4.65
N GLY A 18 8.89 -5.22 5.18
CA GLY A 18 8.44 -5.51 6.53
C GLY A 18 8.07 -6.99 6.71
N ARG A 19 8.02 -7.44 7.97
CA ARG A 19 7.49 -8.78 8.31
C ARG A 19 5.99 -8.91 8.05
N GLN A 20 5.27 -7.79 8.09
CA GLN A 20 3.83 -7.71 7.86
C GLN A 20 3.57 -7.26 6.43
N GLN A 21 2.63 -7.92 5.76
CA GLN A 21 2.26 -7.59 4.39
C GLN A 21 1.04 -6.68 4.37
N PHE A 22 1.10 -5.60 3.60
CA PHE A 22 0.01 -4.64 3.48
C PHE A 22 -0.53 -4.66 2.05
N TYR A 23 -1.86 -4.70 1.94
CA TYR A 23 -2.56 -4.75 0.67
C TYR A 23 -3.57 -3.60 0.56
N ALA A 24 -3.63 -2.97 -0.61
CA ALA A 24 -4.66 -2.00 -0.94
C ALA A 24 -5.88 -2.68 -1.58
N ILE A 25 -7.05 -2.28 -1.12
CA ILE A 25 -8.35 -2.70 -1.64
C ILE A 25 -9.27 -1.49 -1.77
N ASP A 26 -10.15 -1.51 -2.78
CA ASP A 26 -11.17 -0.49 -2.89
C ASP A 26 -12.30 -0.72 -1.88
N LYS A 27 -12.98 0.37 -1.53
CA LYS A 27 -14.11 0.34 -0.61
C LYS A 27 -15.21 -0.65 -1.02
N GLY A 28 -15.52 -0.79 -2.31
CA GLY A 28 -16.55 -1.70 -2.80
C GLY A 28 -16.19 -3.16 -2.56
N SER A 29 -15.00 -3.58 -3.01
CA SER A 29 -14.48 -4.92 -2.80
C SER A 29 -14.31 -5.26 -1.32
N PHE A 30 -13.97 -4.28 -0.47
CA PHE A 30 -13.91 -4.49 0.98
C PHE A 30 -15.28 -4.85 1.57
N TYR A 31 -16.34 -4.12 1.21
CA TYR A 31 -17.70 -4.46 1.64
C TYR A 31 -18.15 -5.80 1.07
N ASP A 32 -17.85 -6.10 -0.19
CA ASP A 32 -18.18 -7.42 -0.77
C ASP A 32 -17.52 -8.55 0.04
N LEU A 33 -16.24 -8.41 0.41
CA LEU A 33 -15.54 -9.41 1.22
C LEU A 33 -16.11 -9.53 2.64
N LEU A 34 -16.56 -8.42 3.21
CA LEU A 34 -17.22 -8.37 4.52
C LEU A 34 -18.60 -9.06 4.47
N GLU A 35 -19.42 -8.74 3.46
CA GLU A 35 -20.75 -9.33 3.27
C GLU A 35 -20.67 -10.83 2.93
N ASN A 36 -19.61 -11.27 2.26
CA ASN A 36 -19.38 -12.68 1.94
C ASN A 36 -18.69 -13.47 3.08
N ASP A 37 -18.49 -12.87 4.26
CA ASP A 37 -17.82 -13.47 5.43
C ASP A 37 -16.43 -14.06 5.09
N LYS A 38 -15.76 -13.51 4.08
CA LYS A 38 -14.46 -14.00 3.61
C LYS A 38 -13.29 -13.50 4.44
N LEU A 39 -13.52 -12.48 5.27
CA LEU A 39 -12.55 -11.90 6.19
C LEU A 39 -12.69 -12.56 7.56
N ARG A 40 -11.99 -13.69 7.75
CA ARG A 40 -11.86 -14.32 9.07
C ARG A 40 -10.80 -13.60 9.91
N ASP A 41 -11.10 -13.41 11.19
CA ASP A 41 -10.19 -12.85 12.19
C ASP A 41 -9.68 -11.44 11.85
N LEU A 42 -10.62 -10.53 11.56
CA LEU A 42 -10.33 -9.10 11.47
C LEU A 42 -9.84 -8.60 12.83
N ASN A 43 -8.54 -8.36 12.90
CA ASN A 43 -7.91 -7.71 14.04
C ASN A 43 -7.48 -6.31 13.63
N GLU A 44 -7.92 -5.30 14.39
CA GLU A 44 -7.56 -3.90 14.15
C GLU A 44 -6.12 -3.58 14.60
N GLN A 45 -5.53 -4.42 15.45
CA GLN A 45 -4.26 -4.10 16.12
C GLN A 45 -3.09 -4.95 15.63
N GLU A 46 -3.27 -6.26 15.47
CA GLU A 46 -2.18 -7.15 15.05
C GLU A 46 -2.67 -8.23 14.08
N GLY A 47 -2.18 -8.18 12.85
CA GLY A 47 -2.46 -9.17 11.83
C GLY A 47 -1.19 -9.50 11.04
N ARG A 48 -1.10 -10.72 10.52
CA ARG A 48 -0.05 -11.06 9.55
C ARG A 48 -0.15 -10.21 8.27
N PHE A 49 -1.35 -9.72 8.01
CA PHE A 49 -1.74 -8.93 6.87
C PHE A 49 -2.45 -7.65 7.33
N GLY A 50 -2.08 -6.51 6.76
CA GLY A 50 -2.81 -5.25 6.87
C GLY A 50 -3.58 -4.99 5.58
N LEU A 51 -4.81 -4.50 5.71
CA LEU A 51 -5.63 -4.08 4.57
C LEU A 51 -5.85 -2.57 4.64
N GLU A 52 -5.45 -1.86 3.60
CA GLU A 52 -5.78 -0.46 3.43
C GLU A 52 -6.99 -0.31 2.51
N VAL A 53 -8.07 0.28 3.05
CA VAL A 53 -9.30 0.53 2.29
C VAL A 53 -9.24 1.93 1.69
N TRP A 54 -9.10 1.99 0.37
CA TRP A 54 -8.92 3.24 -0.36
C TRP A 54 -10.26 3.79 -0.85
N LYS A 55 -10.39 5.12 -0.87
CA LYS A 55 -11.63 5.82 -1.29
C LYS A 55 -11.92 5.67 -2.79
N TYR A 56 -10.90 5.38 -3.58
CA TYR A 56 -10.99 5.13 -5.02
C TYR A 56 -10.45 3.74 -5.33
N ASN A 57 -10.62 3.29 -6.59
CA ASN A 57 -10.13 1.97 -7.00
C ASN A 57 -8.65 2.05 -7.38
N PRO A 58 -7.73 1.50 -6.56
CA PRO A 58 -6.29 1.60 -6.82
C PRO A 58 -5.87 0.82 -8.07
N LEU A 59 -6.63 -0.20 -8.50
CA LEU A 59 -6.35 -0.95 -9.73
C LEU A 59 -6.45 -0.08 -10.99
N LYS A 60 -7.28 0.98 -10.96
CA LYS A 60 -7.41 1.88 -12.12
C LYS A 60 -6.16 2.72 -12.35
N LEU A 61 -5.46 3.11 -11.28
CA LEU A 61 -4.22 3.90 -11.37
C LEU A 61 -3.04 3.01 -11.78
N VAL A 62 -2.98 1.78 -11.26
CA VAL A 62 -1.88 0.85 -11.55
C VAL A 62 -1.95 0.30 -12.97
N GLY A 63 -3.15 0.16 -13.55
CA GLY A 63 -3.31 -0.28 -14.94
C GLY A 63 -2.67 0.65 -15.98
N GLU A 64 -2.35 1.89 -15.61
CA GLU A 64 -1.68 2.87 -16.47
C GLU A 64 -0.17 2.98 -16.21
N LEU A 65 0.33 2.35 -15.14
CA LEU A 65 1.75 2.39 -14.76
C LEU A 65 2.49 1.15 -15.27
N PRO A 66 3.68 1.31 -15.88
CA PRO A 66 4.52 0.19 -16.28
C PRO A 66 5.28 -0.37 -15.07
N ASN A 67 4.55 -0.94 -14.12
CA ASN A 67 5.15 -1.60 -12.96
C ASN A 67 5.13 -3.13 -13.17
N ASP A 68 6.30 -3.78 -13.00
CA ASP A 68 6.43 -5.25 -13.06
C ASP A 68 5.72 -5.95 -11.90
N MET A 69 5.46 -5.23 -10.79
CA MET A 69 4.76 -5.74 -9.61
C MET A 69 3.42 -5.03 -9.37
N PRO A 70 2.43 -5.74 -8.78
CA PRO A 70 1.12 -5.21 -8.47
C PRO A 70 1.21 -4.29 -7.23
N VAL A 71 1.83 -3.12 -7.35
CA VAL A 71 1.97 -2.12 -6.28
C VAL A 71 1.11 -0.90 -6.55
N VAL A 72 0.64 -0.24 -5.49
CA VAL A 72 -0.11 1.02 -5.60
C VAL A 72 0.72 2.12 -6.25
N ASP A 73 0.05 3.17 -6.73
CA ASP A 73 0.75 4.31 -7.29
C ASP A 73 1.65 4.99 -6.23
N PRO A 74 2.82 5.48 -6.64
CA PRO A 74 3.79 5.99 -5.69
C PRO A 74 3.39 7.31 -5.04
N LEU A 75 2.59 8.14 -5.71
CA LEU A 75 2.03 9.37 -5.13
C LEU A 75 1.13 9.06 -3.94
N SER A 76 0.23 8.10 -4.11
CA SER A 76 -0.72 7.74 -3.06
C SER A 76 -0.05 6.95 -1.95
N LEU A 77 0.97 6.15 -2.28
CA LEU A 77 1.86 5.56 -1.28
C LEU A 77 2.53 6.64 -0.44
N TYR A 78 3.08 7.67 -1.08
CA TYR A 78 3.71 8.81 -0.40
C TYR A 78 2.73 9.52 0.52
N LEU A 79 1.54 9.86 0.01
CA LEU A 79 0.51 10.55 0.79
C LEU A 79 0.01 9.73 1.99
N SER A 80 -0.02 8.41 1.88
CA SER A 80 -0.42 7.50 2.98
C SER A 80 0.64 7.45 4.09
N LEU A 81 1.91 7.60 3.73
CA LEU A 81 3.05 7.45 4.65
C LEU A 81 3.70 8.76 5.09
N GLN A 82 3.36 9.90 4.49
CA GLN A 82 3.95 11.21 4.83
C GLN A 82 3.74 11.63 6.30
N GLU A 83 2.68 11.12 6.95
CA GLU A 83 2.40 11.40 8.36
C GLU A 83 3.08 10.39 9.32
N ASN A 84 3.84 9.43 8.78
CA ASN A 84 4.52 8.43 9.58
C ASN A 84 5.75 9.03 10.28
N THR A 85 5.99 8.61 11.53
CA THR A 85 7.08 9.13 12.38
C THR A 85 8.39 8.32 12.27
N ASP A 86 8.42 7.24 11.49
CA ASP A 86 9.58 6.37 11.33
C ASP A 86 10.58 6.99 10.32
N GLU A 87 11.80 7.29 10.79
CA GLU A 87 12.89 7.86 9.98
C GLU A 87 13.24 6.99 8.76
N ARG A 88 13.04 5.66 8.84
CA ARG A 88 13.31 4.76 7.71
C ARG A 88 12.29 4.92 6.60
N ILE A 89 11.03 5.20 6.97
CA ILE A 89 9.96 5.47 6.01
C ILE A 89 10.22 6.83 5.36
N ASP A 90 10.62 7.83 6.14
CA ASP A 90 10.97 9.16 5.61
C ASP A 90 12.09 9.09 4.55
N MET A 91 13.18 8.36 4.85
CA MET A 91 14.25 8.09 3.87
C MET A 91 13.76 7.39 2.60
N ALA A 92 12.84 6.43 2.74
CA ALA A 92 12.25 5.74 1.60
C ALA A 92 11.38 6.68 0.75
N LEU A 93 10.61 7.56 1.39
CA LEU A 93 9.79 8.58 0.73
C LEU A 93 10.66 9.59 -0.03
N ASP A 94 11.76 10.04 0.56
CA ASP A 94 12.72 10.93 -0.10
C ASP A 94 13.31 10.29 -1.36
N GLN A 95 13.63 9.00 -1.33
CA GLN A 95 14.05 8.27 -2.53
C GLN A 95 12.95 8.20 -3.60
N ILE A 96 11.68 8.01 -3.21
CA ILE A 96 10.54 7.99 -4.14
C ILE A 96 10.43 9.34 -4.86
N VAL A 97 10.46 10.44 -4.09
CA VAL A 97 10.39 11.81 -4.62
C VAL A 97 11.59 12.13 -5.51
N ASN A 98 12.80 11.70 -5.15
CA ASN A 98 13.98 11.92 -5.97
C ASN A 98 13.98 11.09 -7.27
N LYS A 99 13.45 9.87 -7.24
CA LYS A 99 13.38 8.98 -8.43
C LYS A 99 12.23 9.37 -9.36
N GLN A 100 11.14 9.87 -8.81
CA GLN A 100 10.00 10.33 -9.57
C GLN A 100 10.01 11.83 -9.64
N ILE A 101 10.57 12.34 -10.72
CA ILE A 101 10.48 13.75 -11.08
C ILE A 101 9.01 14.04 -11.34
N TRP A 102 8.32 14.62 -10.36
CA TRP A 102 6.96 15.15 -10.53
C TRP A 102 7.00 16.58 -11.06
#